data_AF-A0A2P6QYG3-F1
#
_entry.id   AF-A0A2P6QYG3-F1
#
_cell.length_a   1.000
_cell.length_b   1.000
_cell.length_c   1.000
_cell.angle_alpha   90.00
_cell.angle_beta   90.00
_cell.angle_gamma   90.00
#
_symmetry.space_group_name_H-M   'P 1'
#
loop_
_entity.id
_entity.type
_entity.pdbx_description
1 polymer ?
#
loop_
_entity_poly.entity_id
_entity_poly.type
_entity_poly.pdbx_seq_one_letter_code
_entity_poly.pdbx_strand_id
1 'polypeptide(L)'
;MASFKTLVFVSLLVIAALAVVPIAKAQLGGLGGLTAGLLGLIRIQGTLFCTANGRVSNAGASLTPVFPNATVQLQCGSGNVVSTAITNTSGLFSIVLDPLQFLLSSLLSNCKLVVSTPLSSCNSSLSGTTILQSTLQLIGTTLAGLLSIINLIPAGFSPIIN
;
A
#
# COMPACT_ATOMS: atom_id res chain seq x y z
N MET A 1 51.70 -43.22 6.22
CA MET A 1 50.43 -42.81 5.60
C MET A 1 49.35 -42.69 6.67
N ALA A 2 49.30 -41.61 7.43
CA ALA A 2 48.29 -41.41 8.48
C ALA A 2 47.94 -39.93 8.69
N SER A 3 48.92 -39.03 8.55
CA SER A 3 48.75 -37.58 8.77
C SER A 3 47.88 -36.87 7.71
N PHE A 4 47.96 -37.27 6.43
CA PHE A 4 47.23 -36.59 5.35
C PHE A 4 45.71 -36.84 5.41
N LYS A 5 45.29 -37.99 5.94
CA LYS A 5 43.88 -38.37 6.05
C LYS A 5 43.19 -37.55 7.15
N THR A 6 43.87 -37.29 8.26
CA THR A 6 43.34 -36.47 9.37
C THR A 6 43.17 -35.00 8.98
N LEU A 7 44.09 -34.43 8.19
CA LEU A 7 43.99 -33.06 7.68
C LEU A 7 42.78 -32.85 6.76
N VAL A 8 42.48 -33.85 5.90
CA VAL A 8 41.31 -33.79 5.01
C VAL A 8 39.99 -33.88 5.80
N PHE A 9 39.93 -34.71 6.85
CA PHE A 9 38.75 -34.81 7.70
C PHE A 9 38.48 -33.54 8.52
N VAL A 10 39.52 -32.90 9.05
CA VAL A 10 39.38 -31.62 9.77
C VAL A 10 38.92 -30.51 8.83
N SER A 11 39.43 -30.48 7.59
CA SER A 11 39.02 -29.49 6.59
C SER A 11 37.56 -29.67 6.13
N LEU A 12 37.09 -30.92 5.97
CA LEU A 12 35.68 -31.19 5.62
C LEU A 12 34.69 -30.78 6.74
N LEU A 13 35.07 -30.96 8.01
CA LEU A 13 34.22 -30.57 9.16
C LEU A 13 34.11 -29.05 9.30
N VAL A 14 35.16 -28.29 8.98
CA VAL A 14 35.12 -26.82 8.96
C VAL A 14 34.23 -26.30 7.82
N ILE A 15 34.20 -26.97 6.67
CA ILE A 15 33.32 -26.58 5.55
C ILE A 15 31.84 -26.88 5.87
N ALA A 16 31.54 -27.99 6.56
CA ALA A 16 30.18 -28.34 6.94
C ALA A 16 29.59 -27.40 8.02
N ALA A 17 30.41 -26.85 8.92
CA ALA A 17 29.97 -25.93 9.96
C ALA A 17 29.65 -24.51 9.45
N LEU A 18 30.15 -24.12 8.27
CA LEU A 18 29.84 -22.82 7.65
C LEU A 18 28.55 -22.84 6.80
N ALA A 19 27.98 -24.01 6.52
CA ALA A 19 26.81 -24.15 5.65
C ALA A 19 25.45 -23.94 6.36
N VAL A 20 25.43 -23.73 7.68
CA VAL A 20 24.20 -23.53 8.45
C VAL A 20 24.33 -22.34 9.39
N VAL A 21 24.72 -21.19 8.86
CA VAL A 21 24.27 -19.93 9.46
C VAL A 21 22.91 -19.64 8.82
N PRO A 22 21.78 -19.75 9.55
CA PRO A 22 20.61 -19.00 9.14
C PRO A 22 21.04 -17.54 9.26
N ILE A 23 21.47 -16.95 8.15
CA ILE A 23 21.50 -15.51 8.02
C ILE A 23 20.02 -15.16 8.14
N ALA A 24 19.59 -14.86 9.37
CA ALA A 24 18.40 -14.10 9.59
C ALA A 24 18.62 -12.86 8.73
N LYS A 25 17.99 -12.86 7.55
CA LYS A 25 17.86 -11.66 6.76
C LYS A 25 17.03 -10.77 7.67
N ALA A 26 17.70 -9.97 8.50
CA ALA A 26 17.19 -8.67 8.83
C ALA A 26 17.03 -8.00 7.47
N GLN A 27 15.86 -8.20 6.86
CA GLN A 27 15.45 -7.50 5.66
C GLN A 27 15.14 -6.08 6.08
N LEU A 28 16.17 -5.37 6.54
CA LEU A 28 16.31 -3.94 6.38
C LEU A 28 16.83 -3.69 4.96
N GLY A 29 16.16 -4.31 3.98
CA GLY A 29 16.64 -4.51 2.62
C GLY A 29 15.52 -4.48 1.60
N GLY A 30 14.41 -3.79 1.91
CA GLY A 30 13.46 -3.32 0.89
C GLY A 30 13.85 -1.99 0.25
N LEU A 31 14.93 -1.34 0.73
CA LEU A 31 15.41 -0.03 0.26
C LEU A 31 16.93 -0.01 0.06
N GLY A 32 17.53 -1.11 -0.42
CA GLY A 32 18.96 -1.23 -0.76
C GLY A 32 19.42 -0.41 -1.97
N GLY A 33 18.97 0.85 -2.07
CA GLY A 33 19.30 1.78 -3.17
C GLY A 33 18.74 3.20 -3.03
N LEU A 34 18.03 3.53 -1.94
CA LEU A 34 17.50 4.89 -1.74
C LEU A 34 18.32 5.64 -0.69
N THR A 35 19.46 6.19 -1.10
CA THR A 35 20.24 7.18 -0.35
C THR A 35 19.53 8.54 -0.25
N ALA A 36 18.21 8.62 0.03
CA ALA A 36 17.50 9.90 -0.02
C ALA A 36 16.36 10.08 1.00
N GLY A 37 16.46 9.49 2.18
CA GLY A 37 15.74 10.07 3.30
C GLY A 37 15.97 9.39 4.64
N LEU A 38 16.40 10.18 5.63
CA LEU A 38 16.46 9.74 7.03
C LEU A 38 15.05 9.42 7.56
N LEU A 39 14.03 10.05 6.97
CA LEU A 39 12.63 9.90 7.31
C LEU A 39 11.87 9.38 6.08
N GLY A 40 11.13 8.28 6.25
CA GLY A 40 10.25 7.72 5.23
C GLY A 40 8.80 7.98 5.58
N LEU A 41 7.97 8.29 4.60
CA LEU A 41 6.51 8.32 4.74
C LEU A 41 5.87 7.57 3.58
N ILE A 42 4.69 7.01 3.83
CA ILE A 42 3.85 6.44 2.80
C ILE A 42 2.61 7.32 2.69
N ARG A 43 2.37 7.88 1.50
CA ARG A 43 1.20 8.70 1.21
C ARG A 43 0.32 7.98 0.20
N ILE A 44 -0.93 7.74 0.56
CA ILE A 44 -1.97 7.25 -0.33
C ILE A 44 -2.89 8.41 -0.65
N GLN A 45 -3.02 8.75 -1.92
CA GLN A 45 -3.87 9.86 -2.35
C GLN A 45 -4.70 9.49 -3.56
N GLY A 46 -5.89 10.06 -3.65
CA GLY A 46 -6.78 9.86 -4.79
C GLY A 46 -7.96 10.81 -4.77
N THR A 47 -8.66 10.85 -5.90
CA THR A 47 -9.96 11.53 -6.04
C THR A 47 -11.07 10.49 -6.10
N LEU A 48 -12.14 10.74 -5.37
CA LEU A 48 -13.38 9.98 -5.50
C LEU A 48 -14.39 10.75 -6.34
N PHE A 49 -14.97 10.04 -7.30
CA PHE A 49 -16.03 10.56 -8.15
C PHE A 49 -17.36 9.95 -7.76
N CYS A 50 -18.41 10.74 -7.89
CA CYS A 50 -19.78 10.40 -7.60
C CYS A 50 -20.41 9.64 -8.78
N THR A 51 -19.87 8.46 -9.04
CA THR A 51 -20.35 7.55 -10.09
C THR A 51 -20.51 6.16 -9.50
N ALA A 52 -21.28 5.30 -10.17
CA ALA A 52 -21.49 3.91 -9.74
C ALA A 52 -20.17 3.14 -9.51
N ASN A 53 -19.10 3.54 -10.21
CA ASN A 53 -17.79 2.91 -10.11
C ASN A 53 -16.76 3.77 -9.36
N GLY A 54 -17.12 4.92 -8.80
CA GLY A 54 -16.14 5.80 -8.13
C GLY A 54 -15.09 6.42 -9.06
N ARG A 55 -15.30 6.37 -10.38
CA ARG A 55 -14.36 6.79 -11.43
C ARG A 55 -14.91 7.94 -12.27
N VAL A 56 -14.01 8.57 -13.01
CA VAL A 56 -14.35 9.53 -14.06
C VAL A 56 -15.23 8.84 -15.13
N SER A 57 -16.42 9.39 -15.36
CA SER A 57 -17.31 9.07 -16.48
C SER A 57 -16.63 9.31 -17.83
N ASN A 58 -17.12 8.66 -18.88
CA ASN A 58 -16.68 8.83 -20.26
C ASN A 58 -16.79 10.28 -20.76
N ALA A 59 -17.59 11.12 -20.10
CA ALA A 59 -17.69 12.56 -20.34
C ALA A 59 -16.46 13.38 -19.89
N GLY A 60 -15.52 12.77 -19.14
CA GLY A 60 -14.30 13.41 -18.67
C GLY A 60 -14.38 13.96 -17.23
N ALA A 61 -13.21 14.23 -16.63
CA ALA A 61 -13.07 14.52 -15.20
C ALA A 61 -13.74 15.84 -14.76
N SER A 62 -13.86 16.80 -15.66
CA SER A 62 -14.49 18.10 -15.36
C SER A 62 -16.02 18.02 -15.32
N LEU A 63 -16.62 17.04 -16.00
CA LEU A 63 -18.06 16.85 -16.06
C LEU A 63 -18.55 15.81 -15.05
N THR A 64 -17.62 15.14 -14.36
CA THR A 64 -17.94 14.13 -13.36
C THR A 64 -18.06 14.75 -11.99
N PRO A 65 -19.23 14.64 -11.34
CA PRO A 65 -19.38 15.11 -9.98
C PRO A 65 -18.39 14.37 -9.08
N VAL A 66 -17.74 15.11 -8.18
CA VAL A 66 -16.86 14.54 -7.15
C VAL A 66 -17.70 14.02 -5.98
N PHE A 67 -17.14 13.12 -5.16
CA PHE A 67 -17.80 12.62 -3.96
C PHE A 67 -17.17 13.27 -2.71
N PRO A 68 -17.69 14.42 -2.24
CA PRO A 68 -17.18 15.10 -1.05
C PRO A 68 -17.68 14.45 0.24
N ASN A 69 -16.94 14.62 1.34
CA ASN A 69 -17.27 14.11 2.68
C ASN A 69 -17.50 12.59 2.74
N ALA A 70 -16.92 11.84 1.80
CA ALA A 70 -16.94 10.40 1.79
C ALA A 70 -15.86 9.84 2.72
N THR A 71 -16.22 8.84 3.51
CA THR A 71 -15.34 8.14 4.43
C THR A 71 -14.61 7.04 3.68
N VAL A 72 -13.31 7.21 3.48
CA VAL A 72 -12.42 6.24 2.85
C VAL A 72 -11.59 5.54 3.91
N GLN A 73 -11.76 4.23 4.02
CA GLN A 73 -11.03 3.39 4.96
C GLN A 73 -9.97 2.61 4.23
N LEU A 74 -8.74 2.66 4.73
CA LEU A 74 -7.72 1.70 4.37
C LEU A 74 -7.92 0.46 5.25
N GLN A 75 -8.27 -0.65 4.61
CA GLN A 75 -8.46 -1.93 5.27
C GLN A 75 -7.36 -2.89 4.86
N CYS A 76 -6.73 -3.55 5.83
CA CYS A 76 -5.70 -4.55 5.61
C CYS A 76 -6.12 -5.92 6.17
N GLY A 77 -5.64 -6.99 5.55
CA GLY A 77 -5.93 -8.37 5.96
C GLY A 77 -7.41 -8.69 5.84
N SER A 78 -7.96 -9.28 6.90
CA SER A 78 -9.37 -9.72 6.99
C SER A 78 -10.37 -8.57 7.15
N GLY A 79 -10.05 -7.35 6.69
CA GLY A 79 -10.91 -6.17 6.80
C GLY A 79 -10.61 -5.25 7.97
N ASN A 80 -9.43 -5.36 8.60
CA ASN A 80 -9.04 -4.48 9.69
C ASN A 80 -8.82 -3.07 9.18
N VAL A 81 -9.56 -2.09 9.71
CA VAL A 81 -9.37 -0.67 9.36
C VAL A 81 -8.08 -0.17 10.02
N VAL A 82 -7.07 0.10 9.21
CA VAL A 82 -5.76 0.60 9.69
C VAL A 82 -5.67 2.11 9.67
N SER A 83 -6.43 2.76 8.77
CA SER A 83 -6.51 4.22 8.69
C SER A 83 -7.81 4.64 8.01
N THR A 84 -8.27 5.85 8.30
CA THR A 84 -9.48 6.43 7.70
C THR A 84 -9.21 7.87 7.30
N ALA A 85 -9.70 8.26 6.13
CA ALA A 85 -9.68 9.64 5.64
C ALA A 85 -11.07 10.04 5.16
N ILE A 86 -11.34 11.34 5.20
CA ILE A 86 -12.57 11.93 4.67
C ILE A 86 -12.19 12.73 3.43
N THR A 87 -12.95 12.57 2.34
CA THR A 87 -12.73 13.39 1.15
C THR A 87 -13.11 14.84 1.39
N ASN A 88 -12.29 15.75 0.87
CA ASN A 88 -12.58 17.19 0.93
C ASN A 88 -13.67 17.59 -0.09
N THR A 89 -13.93 18.89 -0.21
CA THR A 89 -14.89 19.47 -1.16
C THR A 89 -14.60 19.15 -2.63
N SER A 90 -13.34 18.84 -2.96
CA SER A 90 -12.91 18.41 -4.30
C SER A 90 -12.93 16.89 -4.47
N GLY A 91 -13.43 16.12 -3.50
CA GLY A 91 -13.40 14.66 -3.52
C GLY A 91 -12.01 14.05 -3.31
N LEU A 92 -11.00 14.84 -2.92
CA LEU A 92 -9.64 14.38 -2.66
C LEU A 92 -9.54 13.80 -1.26
N PHE A 93 -8.88 12.66 -1.13
CA PHE A 93 -8.46 12.11 0.16
C PHE A 93 -6.94 11.91 0.17
N SER A 94 -6.36 11.97 1.37
CA SER A 94 -4.95 11.68 1.61
C SER A 94 -4.83 10.91 2.92
N ILE A 95 -4.21 9.74 2.87
CA ILE A 95 -3.86 8.92 4.02
C ILE A 95 -2.34 8.90 4.10
N VAL A 96 -1.78 9.16 5.28
CA VAL A 96 -0.35 9.11 5.52
C VAL A 96 -0.07 8.00 6.53
N LEU A 97 0.88 7.14 6.23
CA LEU A 97 1.29 6.01 7.05
C LEU A 97 2.79 6.07 7.30
N ASP A 98 3.18 5.50 8.44
CA ASP A 98 4.57 5.34 8.82
C ASP A 98 5.12 4.01 8.25
N PRO A 99 6.22 4.04 7.46
CA PRO A 99 6.82 2.84 6.86
C PRO A 99 7.53 1.92 7.87
N LEU A 100 7.77 2.36 9.11
CA LEU A 100 8.21 1.47 10.20
C LEU A 100 7.06 0.59 10.70
N GLN A 101 5.81 1.05 10.57
CA GLN A 101 4.62 0.31 10.99
C GLN A 101 3.99 -0.49 9.84
N PHE A 102 4.08 0.02 8.61
CA PHE A 102 3.46 -0.58 7.43
C PHE A 102 4.49 -0.87 6.34
N LEU A 103 4.62 -2.14 5.99
CA LEU A 103 5.43 -2.58 4.86
C LEU A 103 4.70 -2.31 3.53
N LEU A 104 5.39 -1.65 2.60
CA LEU A 104 4.85 -1.34 1.27
C LEU A 104 4.31 -2.58 0.55
N SER A 105 5.02 -3.70 0.61
CA SER A 105 4.58 -4.96 0.01
C SER A 105 3.24 -5.42 0.58
N SER A 106 3.05 -5.29 1.90
CA SER A 106 1.79 -5.65 2.57
C SER A 106 0.66 -4.72 2.15
N LEU A 107 0.93 -3.41 2.01
CA LEU A 107 -0.05 -2.45 1.50
C LEU A 107 -0.53 -2.78 0.09
N LEU A 108 0.36 -3.26 -0.78
CA LEU A 108 0.04 -3.59 -2.17
C LEU A 108 -0.67 -4.95 -2.31
N SER A 109 -0.35 -5.93 -1.47
CA SER A 109 -0.87 -7.31 -1.59
C SER A 109 -2.01 -7.64 -0.63
N ASN A 110 -2.10 -6.94 0.50
CA ASN A 110 -2.99 -7.31 1.61
C ASN A 110 -3.93 -6.18 2.03
N CYS A 111 -3.80 -4.99 1.45
CA CYS A 111 -4.65 -3.85 1.77
C CYS A 111 -5.49 -3.38 0.59
N LYS A 112 -6.63 -2.80 0.93
CA LYS A 112 -7.65 -2.29 0.02
C LYS A 112 -8.25 -1.01 0.60
N LEU A 113 -8.59 -0.08 -0.27
CA LEU A 113 -9.39 1.09 0.08
C LEU A 113 -10.86 0.71 -0.03
N VAL A 114 -11.63 1.00 1.00
CA VAL A 114 -13.08 0.75 1.07
C VAL A 114 -13.77 2.06 1.42
N VAL A 115 -14.72 2.49 0.62
CA VAL A 115 -15.50 3.71 0.86
C VAL A 115 -16.76 3.34 1.62
N SER A 116 -16.78 3.61 2.93
CA SER A 116 -17.90 3.23 3.81
C SER A 116 -19.15 4.10 3.60
N THR A 117 -19.01 5.28 3.00
CA THR A 117 -20.14 6.17 2.74
C THR A 117 -20.99 5.66 1.57
N PRO A 118 -22.32 5.52 1.73
CA PRO A 118 -23.24 5.13 0.66
C PRO A 118 -23.17 6.08 -0.54
N LEU A 119 -23.17 5.57 -1.78
CA LEU A 119 -23.19 6.41 -2.98
C LEU A 119 -24.47 7.26 -3.07
N SER A 120 -25.55 6.82 -2.42
CA SER A 120 -26.80 7.57 -2.31
C SER A 120 -26.63 8.93 -1.63
N SER A 121 -25.60 9.10 -0.78
CA SER A 121 -25.28 10.39 -0.15
C SER A 121 -24.80 11.43 -1.15
N CYS A 122 -24.30 11.01 -2.31
CA CYS A 122 -23.85 11.92 -3.35
C CYS A 122 -24.79 11.98 -4.56
N ASN A 123 -25.39 10.85 -4.95
CA ASN A 123 -26.42 10.83 -5.98
C ASN A 123 -27.50 9.82 -5.58
N SER A 124 -28.71 10.32 -5.32
CA SER A 124 -29.86 9.53 -4.89
C SER A 124 -30.32 8.48 -5.90
N SER A 125 -29.87 8.57 -7.15
CA SER A 125 -30.12 7.56 -8.18
C SER A 125 -29.17 6.35 -8.08
N LEU A 126 -28.10 6.44 -7.28
CA LEU A 126 -27.15 5.36 -7.04
C LEU A 126 -27.58 4.52 -5.84
N SER A 127 -27.23 3.23 -5.85
CA SER A 127 -27.57 2.31 -4.76
C SER A 127 -26.92 2.73 -3.45
N GLY A 128 -27.71 2.74 -2.37
CA GLY A 128 -27.23 2.98 -1.01
C GLY A 128 -26.53 1.78 -0.35
N THR A 129 -26.62 0.59 -0.95
CA THR A 129 -25.98 -0.64 -0.43
C THR A 129 -24.65 -0.95 -1.09
N THR A 130 -24.32 -0.25 -2.17
CA THR A 130 -23.06 -0.46 -2.89
C THR A 130 -21.92 0.23 -2.17
N ILE A 131 -20.83 -0.50 -1.98
CA ILE A 131 -19.59 -0.01 -1.39
C ILE A 131 -18.55 0.06 -2.51
N LEU A 132 -17.66 1.05 -2.49
CA LEU A 132 -16.56 1.12 -3.45
C LEU A 132 -15.30 0.53 -2.84
N GLN A 133 -14.67 -0.39 -3.56
CA GLN A 133 -13.38 -0.96 -3.18
C GLN A 133 -12.33 -0.69 -4.26
N SER A 134 -11.11 -0.36 -3.87
CA SER A 134 -9.95 -0.29 -4.76
C SER A 134 -8.73 -0.97 -4.15
N THR A 135 -7.93 -1.64 -4.98
CA THR A 135 -6.56 -2.00 -4.62
C THR A 135 -5.64 -0.78 -4.72
N LEU A 136 -4.45 -0.88 -4.13
CA LEU A 136 -3.43 0.15 -4.18
C LEU A 136 -2.41 -0.15 -5.26
N GLN A 137 -1.90 0.90 -5.89
CA GLN A 137 -0.80 0.85 -6.84
C GLN A 137 0.25 1.89 -6.45
N LEU A 138 1.52 1.51 -6.55
CA LEU A 138 2.65 2.41 -6.40
C LEU A 138 2.81 3.25 -7.66
N ILE A 139 2.83 4.58 -7.52
CA ILE A 139 3.11 5.49 -8.65
C ILE A 139 4.58 5.94 -8.67
N GLY A 140 5.24 5.94 -7.51
CA GLY A 140 6.65 6.28 -7.38
C GLY A 140 6.97 6.89 -6.02
N THR A 141 8.22 7.34 -5.88
CA THR A 141 8.73 7.98 -4.66
C THR A 141 9.08 9.43 -4.96
N THR A 142 8.61 10.36 -4.12
CA THR A 142 9.00 11.76 -4.19
C THR A 142 9.98 12.09 -3.05
N LEU A 143 10.99 12.89 -3.36
CA LEU A 143 12.00 13.33 -2.40
C LEU A 143 11.72 14.79 -2.03
N ALA A 144 11.46 15.04 -0.76
CA ALA A 144 11.27 16.37 -0.19
C ALA A 144 12.38 16.65 0.83
N GLY A 145 13.56 17.06 0.34
CA GLY A 145 14.76 17.22 1.16
C GLY A 145 15.26 15.87 1.67
N LEU A 146 15.28 15.67 3.01
CA LEU A 146 15.62 14.40 3.67
C LEU A 146 14.41 13.46 3.85
N LEU A 147 13.23 13.83 3.34
CA LEU A 147 12.01 13.05 3.47
C LEU A 147 11.77 12.27 2.17
N SER A 148 11.71 10.94 2.26
CA SER A 148 11.32 10.06 1.16
C SER A 148 9.86 9.67 1.29
N ILE A 149 9.01 10.14 0.35
CA ILE A 149 7.58 9.87 0.36
C ILE A 149 7.25 8.84 -0.72
N ILE A 150 6.78 7.68 -0.30
CA ILE A 150 6.25 6.65 -1.18
C ILE A 150 4.81 7.02 -1.52
N ASN A 151 4.52 7.27 -2.80
CA ASN A 151 3.20 7.69 -3.24
C ASN A 151 2.43 6.49 -3.82
N LEU A 152 1.29 6.21 -3.23
CA LEU A 152 0.33 5.23 -3.71
C LEU A 152 -0.95 5.90 -4.17
N ILE A 153 -1.59 5.27 -5.14
CA ILE A 153 -2.88 5.67 -5.68
C ILE A 153 -3.84 4.47 -5.72
N PRO A 154 -5.15 4.70 -5.76
CA PRO A 154 -6.12 3.67 -6.11
C PRO A 154 -5.86 3.16 -7.54
N ALA A 155 -5.79 1.84 -7.73
CA ALA A 155 -5.74 1.25 -9.08
C ALA A 155 -7.07 1.44 -9.84
N GLY A 156 -8.16 1.60 -9.10
CA GLY A 156 -9.49 1.84 -9.63
C GLY A 156 -10.55 1.34 -8.67
N PHE A 157 -11.58 2.16 -8.44
CA PHE A 157 -12.71 1.74 -7.64
C PHE A 157 -13.63 0.81 -8.45
N SER A 158 -14.08 -0.24 -7.79
CA SER A 158 -15.09 -1.17 -8.28
C SER A 158 -16.21 -1.23 -7.24
N PRO A 159 -17.47 -1.21 -7.68
CA PRO A 159 -18.59 -1.45 -6.79
C PRO A 159 -18.58 -2.90 -6.32
N ILE A 160 -18.84 -3.09 -5.03
CA ILE A 160 -19.15 -4.39 -4.44
C ILE A 160 -20.50 -4.29 -3.73
N ILE A 161 -21.25 -5.37 -3.83
CA ILE A 161 -22.46 -5.62 -3.05
C ILE A 161 -22.03 -6.35 -1.79
N ASN A 162 -22.39 -5.79 -0.64
CA ASN A 162 -22.26 -6.44 0.66
C ASN A 162 -23.58 -7.10 1.03
#